data_AF-A0A1J7I8Y0-F1
#
_entry.id   AF-A0A1J7I8Y0-F1
#
_cell.length_a   1.000
_cell.length_b   1.000
_cell.length_c   1.000
_cell.angle_alpha   90.00
_cell.angle_beta   90.00
_cell.angle_gamma   90.00
#
_symmetry.space_group_name_H-M   'P 1'
#
loop_
_entity.id
_entity.type
_entity.pdbx_description
1 polymer ?
#
loop_
_entity_poly.entity_id
_entity_poly.type
_entity_poly.pdbx_seq_one_letter_code
_entity_poly.pdbx_strand_id
1 'polypeptide(L)'
;MHFAALLATLPLGLAASIPATRLAPIIEARGADIIPGQYIVKLKTGVSEDVLRNALSKLGSTKAKHVYKAPGFKGFASKLDATTLATIQKIPEVEYIEKDGIMSINDYTTETGAPWGIARISHKAKGASTYVYDESAGAGVCAYVIDTGIYVDHSQFEGRATWLYNSVGDGDDTDGNGHGTHVAGTIGSLLYGVAKKVDLFAVKVLDAGGSGTFSGVIDGMNFVATDSQTRNCPNGTVANMSLGGGTSSAVNSAAAALIQAGVFLAVAAGNNNEDAASFSPASEPTVCTVGATTSDDAKASYSNYGSLVDIFAPGTSILSTWNGGVNDTNTISGTSMATPHITGLGAYLLALLGKKAPQELCSYIASTANKGLITGLNSKTINALAFNGNPTG
;
A
#
# COMPACT_ATOMS: atom_id res chain seq x y z
N MET A 1 76.88 -33.63 -68.85
CA MET A 1 76.58 -33.55 -67.39
C MET A 1 75.43 -32.57 -67.23
N HIS A 2 74.22 -33.08 -66.96
CA HIS A 2 73.50 -32.89 -65.68
C HIS A 2 73.11 -31.43 -65.40
N PHE A 3 71.81 -31.10 -65.38
CA PHE A 3 71.02 -31.05 -64.14
C PHE A 3 69.55 -30.74 -64.43
N ALA A 4 68.66 -31.57 -63.88
CA ALA A 4 67.23 -31.33 -63.73
C ALA A 4 66.94 -31.01 -62.26
N ALA A 5 66.01 -30.09 -61.98
CA ALA A 5 65.35 -29.92 -60.66
C ALA A 5 64.04 -29.16 -60.87
N LEU A 6 62.90 -29.86 -60.94
CA LEU A 6 61.92 -30.10 -59.87
C LEU A 6 61.19 -28.83 -59.36
N LEU A 7 59.99 -28.60 -59.91
CA LEU A 7 58.96 -27.73 -59.33
C LEU A 7 58.26 -28.47 -58.18
N ALA A 8 58.27 -27.89 -56.98
CA ALA A 8 57.48 -28.36 -55.84
C ALA A 8 56.12 -27.63 -55.81
N THR A 9 55.04 -28.37 -55.99
CA THR A 9 53.66 -27.89 -55.79
C THR A 9 53.22 -28.18 -54.35
N LEU A 10 52.94 -27.14 -53.57
CA LEU A 10 52.29 -27.26 -52.25
C LEU A 10 50.78 -27.51 -52.41
N PRO A 11 50.17 -28.44 -51.64
CA PRO A 11 48.72 -28.60 -51.64
C PRO A 11 48.07 -27.55 -50.74
N LEU A 12 47.10 -26.82 -51.30
CA LEU A 12 46.18 -25.95 -50.56
C LEU A 12 45.20 -26.83 -49.76
N GLY A 13 45.38 -26.90 -48.44
CA GLY A 13 44.42 -27.55 -47.55
C GLY A 13 43.21 -26.65 -47.31
N LEU A 14 42.05 -26.99 -47.88
CA LEU A 14 40.77 -26.43 -47.47
C LEU A 14 40.36 -27.03 -46.11
N ALA A 15 40.54 -26.27 -45.04
CA ALA A 15 39.91 -26.56 -43.76
C ALA A 15 38.41 -26.18 -43.85
N ALA A 16 37.53 -27.17 -43.96
CA ALA A 16 36.10 -26.96 -43.84
C ALA A 16 35.76 -26.66 -42.37
N SER A 17 35.37 -25.42 -42.08
CA SER A 17 34.82 -25.04 -40.77
C SER A 17 33.46 -25.71 -40.57
N ILE A 18 33.36 -26.68 -39.66
CA ILE A 18 32.08 -27.21 -39.19
C ILE A 18 31.37 -26.06 -38.46
N PRO A 19 30.15 -25.64 -38.86
CA PRO A 19 29.44 -24.62 -38.11
C PRO A 19 29.12 -25.18 -36.72
N ALA A 20 29.71 -24.57 -35.68
CA ALA A 20 29.35 -24.87 -34.31
C ALA A 20 27.83 -24.66 -34.16
N THR A 21 27.12 -25.68 -33.67
CA THR A 21 25.69 -25.60 -33.40
C THR A 21 25.48 -24.55 -32.31
N ARG A 22 25.09 -23.35 -32.73
CA ARG A 22 24.90 -22.22 -31.81
C ARG A 22 23.67 -22.50 -30.95
N LEU A 23 23.90 -22.71 -29.66
CA LEU A 23 22.81 -22.85 -28.68
C LEU A 23 22.01 -21.55 -28.61
N ALA A 24 20.69 -21.67 -28.45
CA ALA A 24 19.85 -20.52 -28.16
C ALA A 24 20.26 -19.87 -26.82
N PRO A 25 20.42 -18.55 -26.77
CA PRO A 25 20.78 -17.85 -25.54
C PRO A 25 19.67 -18.01 -24.50
N ILE A 26 20.07 -18.23 -23.25
CA ILE A 26 19.18 -18.07 -22.11
C ILE A 26 19.33 -16.62 -21.62
N ILE A 27 18.22 -15.90 -21.58
CA ILE A 27 18.16 -14.49 -21.19
C ILE A 27 17.24 -14.32 -19.97
N GLU A 28 17.38 -13.19 -19.31
CA GLU A 28 16.62 -12.83 -18.11
C GLU A 28 16.22 -11.35 -18.22
N ALA A 29 14.95 -11.06 -17.90
CA ALA A 29 14.47 -9.69 -17.82
C ALA A 29 15.15 -8.97 -16.65
N ARG A 30 15.71 -7.79 -16.91
CA ARG A 30 16.44 -7.02 -15.89
C ARG A 30 15.49 -6.57 -14.78
N GLY A 31 15.78 -6.96 -13.54
CA GLY A 31 15.01 -6.53 -12.35
C GLY A 31 13.68 -7.24 -12.19
N ALA A 32 13.41 -8.32 -12.93
CA ALA A 32 12.18 -9.08 -12.78
C ALA A 32 12.28 -10.12 -11.66
N ASP A 33 11.17 -10.33 -10.94
CA ASP A 33 11.01 -11.46 -10.04
C ASP A 33 10.82 -12.75 -10.84
N ILE A 34 11.87 -13.56 -10.92
CA ILE A 34 11.90 -14.77 -11.74
C ILE A 34 11.14 -15.93 -11.10
N ILE A 35 10.32 -16.61 -11.89
CA ILE A 35 9.63 -17.85 -11.48
C ILE A 35 10.61 -19.03 -11.67
N PRO A 36 11.08 -19.69 -10.59
CA PRO A 36 12.10 -20.72 -10.71
C PRO A 36 11.67 -21.90 -11.59
N GLY A 37 12.52 -22.23 -12.57
CA GLY A 37 12.31 -23.37 -13.48
C GLY A 37 11.25 -23.15 -14.56
N GLN A 38 10.68 -21.95 -14.70
CA GLN A 38 9.72 -21.61 -15.75
C GLN A 38 10.39 -20.72 -16.81
N TYR A 39 10.10 -21.01 -18.09
CA TYR A 39 10.75 -20.36 -19.21
C TYR A 39 9.75 -20.05 -20.31
N ILE A 40 10.04 -18.98 -21.06
CA ILE A 40 9.42 -18.59 -22.31
C ILE A 40 10.40 -18.96 -23.45
N VAL A 41 9.98 -19.84 -24.33
CA VAL A 41 10.74 -20.23 -25.52
C VAL A 41 10.20 -19.47 -26.72
N LYS A 42 10.97 -18.53 -27.25
CA LYS A 42 10.62 -17.80 -28.48
C LYS A 42 11.30 -18.47 -29.68
N LEU A 43 10.51 -18.80 -30.69
CA LEU A 43 10.99 -19.25 -31.99
C LEU A 43 11.22 -18.06 -32.93
N LYS A 44 12.14 -18.23 -33.89
CA LYS A 44 12.43 -17.23 -34.92
C LYS A 44 11.16 -16.87 -35.71
N THR A 45 11.07 -15.62 -36.16
CA THR A 45 9.96 -15.16 -37.00
C THR A 45 9.86 -15.99 -38.28
N GLY A 46 8.65 -16.31 -38.73
CA GLY A 46 8.39 -17.03 -39.98
C GLY A 46 8.47 -18.56 -39.91
N VAL A 47 8.72 -19.15 -38.73
CA VAL A 47 8.74 -20.62 -38.58
C VAL A 47 7.36 -21.25 -38.79
N SER A 48 7.32 -22.46 -39.36
CA SER A 48 6.09 -23.21 -39.60
C SER A 48 5.49 -23.76 -38.29
N GLU A 49 4.21 -24.12 -38.31
CA GLU A 49 3.56 -24.77 -37.16
C GLU A 49 4.19 -26.14 -36.85
N ASP A 50 4.79 -26.82 -37.83
CA ASP A 50 5.51 -28.09 -37.62
C ASP A 50 6.74 -27.93 -36.72
N VAL A 51 7.48 -26.83 -36.89
CA VAL A 51 8.62 -26.52 -36.03
C VAL A 51 8.17 -26.28 -34.60
N LEU A 52 7.07 -25.54 -34.40
CA LEU A 52 6.47 -25.33 -33.09
C LEU A 52 6.01 -26.65 -32.45
N ARG A 53 5.37 -27.54 -33.23
CA ARG A 53 4.98 -28.88 -32.77
C ARG A 53 6.18 -29.73 -32.37
N ASN A 54 7.25 -29.70 -33.16
CA ASN A 54 8.48 -30.43 -32.84
C ASN A 54 9.10 -29.91 -31.53
N ALA A 55 9.18 -28.59 -31.34
CA ALA A 55 9.69 -28.00 -30.11
C ALA A 55 8.82 -28.38 -28.89
N LEU A 56 7.49 -28.34 -29.03
CA LEU A 56 6.56 -28.78 -28.00
C LEU A 56 6.69 -30.28 -27.68
N SER A 57 6.99 -31.13 -28.66
CA SER A 57 7.18 -32.57 -28.44
C SER A 57 8.37 -32.87 -27.52
N LYS A 58 9.34 -31.94 -27.39
CA LYS A 58 10.49 -32.10 -26.49
C LYS A 58 10.14 -31.97 -25.02
N LEU A 59 8.95 -31.47 -24.69
CA LEU A 59 8.47 -31.36 -23.32
C LEU A 59 8.10 -32.72 -22.70
N GLY A 60 7.99 -33.79 -23.50
CA GLY A 60 7.65 -35.12 -23.01
C GLY A 60 6.27 -35.13 -22.33
N SER A 61 6.22 -35.53 -21.05
CA SER A 61 5.00 -35.51 -20.24
C SER A 61 4.61 -34.11 -19.74
N THR A 62 5.52 -33.14 -19.77
CA THR A 62 5.26 -31.78 -19.33
C THR A 62 4.43 -31.05 -20.37
N LYS A 63 3.33 -30.40 -19.96
CA LYS A 63 2.53 -29.59 -20.87
C LYS A 63 3.10 -28.18 -20.98
N ALA A 64 2.96 -27.58 -22.15
CA ALA A 64 3.11 -26.14 -22.27
C ALA A 64 2.01 -25.46 -21.43
N LYS A 65 2.41 -24.48 -20.62
CA LYS A 65 1.50 -23.61 -19.87
C LYS A 65 0.73 -22.71 -20.85
N HIS A 66 1.45 -22.16 -21.82
CA HIS A 66 0.89 -21.35 -22.90
C HIS A 66 1.58 -21.67 -24.23
N VAL A 67 0.85 -21.57 -25.34
CA VAL A 67 1.39 -21.72 -26.70
C VAL A 67 1.06 -20.45 -27.48
N TYR A 68 2.09 -19.81 -28.04
CA TYR A 68 1.99 -18.56 -28.76
C TYR A 68 2.05 -18.82 -30.27
N LYS A 69 1.09 -18.26 -31.02
CA LYS A 69 0.95 -18.46 -32.47
C LYS A 69 0.79 -17.15 -33.25
N ALA A 70 1.06 -16.02 -32.61
CA ALA A 70 0.94 -14.73 -33.27
C ALA A 70 1.98 -14.61 -34.40
N PRO A 71 1.67 -13.95 -35.53
CA PRO A 71 2.57 -13.85 -36.68
C PRO A 71 3.98 -13.33 -36.37
N GLY A 72 4.14 -12.46 -35.36
CA GLY A 72 5.43 -11.93 -34.89
C GLY A 72 5.99 -12.60 -33.64
N PHE A 73 5.24 -13.50 -33.00
CA PHE A 73 5.63 -14.15 -31.76
C PHE A 73 5.08 -15.58 -31.69
N LYS A 74 5.94 -16.54 -32.06
CA LYS A 74 5.66 -17.98 -31.96
C LYS A 74 6.54 -18.61 -30.90
N GLY A 75 5.98 -19.54 -30.14
CA GLY A 75 6.69 -20.15 -29.03
C GLY A 75 5.78 -20.79 -28.00
N PHE A 76 6.30 -21.01 -26.81
CA PHE A 76 5.52 -21.50 -25.69
C PHE A 76 6.16 -21.13 -24.35
N ALA A 77 5.39 -21.17 -23.27
CA ALA A 77 5.90 -21.11 -21.91
C ALA A 77 5.70 -22.45 -21.22
N SER A 78 6.69 -22.92 -20.45
CA SER A 78 6.58 -24.17 -19.68
C SER A 78 7.59 -24.23 -18.53
N LYS A 79 7.38 -25.15 -17.59
CA LYS A 79 8.43 -25.53 -16.62
C LYS A 79 9.40 -26.48 -17.29
N LEU A 80 10.69 -26.16 -17.29
CA LEU A 80 11.73 -26.95 -17.94
C LEU A 80 12.74 -27.41 -16.90
N ASP A 81 12.97 -28.72 -16.81
CA ASP A 81 14.14 -29.25 -16.12
C ASP A 81 15.42 -28.99 -16.93
N ALA A 82 16.58 -29.22 -16.32
CA ALA A 82 17.87 -28.95 -16.95
C ALA A 82 18.07 -29.72 -18.27
N THR A 83 17.58 -30.96 -18.35
CA THR A 83 17.72 -31.83 -19.53
C THR A 83 16.85 -31.33 -20.69
N THR A 84 15.62 -30.96 -20.40
CA THR A 84 14.65 -30.44 -21.38
C THR A 84 15.08 -29.07 -21.87
N LEU A 85 15.54 -28.20 -20.97
CA LEU A 85 16.10 -26.89 -21.32
C LEU A 85 17.29 -27.03 -22.27
N ALA A 86 18.26 -27.89 -21.94
CA ALA A 86 19.43 -28.15 -22.79
C ALA A 86 19.05 -28.75 -24.15
N THR A 87 17.97 -29.52 -24.22
CA THR A 87 17.43 -30.07 -25.47
C THR A 87 16.79 -28.98 -26.33
N ILE A 88 16.00 -28.10 -25.72
CA ILE A 88 15.35 -26.98 -26.42
C ILE A 88 16.40 -25.97 -26.92
N GLN A 89 17.46 -25.69 -26.16
CA GLN A 89 18.54 -24.80 -26.59
C GLN A 89 19.24 -25.25 -27.89
N LYS A 90 19.18 -26.54 -28.22
CA LYS A 90 19.80 -27.10 -29.44
C LYS A 90 18.92 -27.00 -30.68
N ILE A 91 17.66 -26.58 -30.54
CA ILE A 91 16.74 -26.42 -31.68
C ILE A 91 17.16 -25.18 -32.48
N PRO A 92 17.58 -25.31 -33.76
CA PRO A 92 18.09 -24.19 -34.55
C PRO A 92 17.10 -23.03 -34.73
N GLU A 93 15.81 -23.32 -34.65
CA GLU A 93 14.71 -22.38 -34.82
C GLU A 93 14.31 -21.64 -33.54
N VAL A 94 14.90 -21.98 -32.39
CA VAL A 94 14.75 -21.19 -31.15
C VAL A 94 15.60 -19.93 -31.27
N GLU A 95 14.97 -18.78 -31.10
CA GLU A 95 15.64 -17.48 -31.13
C GLU A 95 16.29 -17.17 -29.78
N TYR A 96 15.54 -17.36 -28.69
CA TYR A 96 16.01 -17.28 -27.32
C TYR A 96 15.10 -18.06 -26.37
N ILE A 97 15.62 -18.32 -25.17
CA ILE A 97 14.86 -18.83 -24.04
C ILE A 97 14.96 -17.80 -22.92
N GLU A 98 13.85 -17.24 -22.49
CA GLU A 98 13.81 -16.25 -21.41
C GLU A 98 13.29 -16.88 -20.13
N LYS A 99 13.92 -16.60 -18.99
CA LYS A 99 13.36 -16.98 -17.69
C LYS A 99 12.05 -16.22 -17.49
N ASP A 100 10.97 -16.94 -17.17
CA ASP A 100 9.66 -16.33 -16.98
C ASP A 100 9.65 -15.52 -15.67
N GLY A 101 8.98 -14.38 -15.69
CA GLY A 101 9.01 -13.40 -14.59
C GLY A 101 7.61 -12.87 -14.25
N ILE A 102 7.47 -12.34 -13.04
CA ILE A 102 6.23 -11.69 -12.62
C ILE A 102 6.18 -10.29 -13.24
N MET A 103 5.10 -10.02 -13.99
CA MET A 103 4.75 -8.68 -14.46
C MET A 103 3.63 -8.14 -13.57
N SER A 104 3.94 -7.08 -12.83
CA SER A 104 2.99 -6.39 -11.95
C SER A 104 2.49 -5.10 -12.61
N ILE A 105 1.24 -4.73 -12.35
CA ILE A 105 0.65 -3.47 -12.86
C ILE A 105 1.14 -2.26 -12.03
N ASN A 106 1.54 -2.50 -10.78
CA ASN A 106 1.97 -1.51 -9.80
C ASN A 106 3.31 -1.97 -9.20
N ASP A 107 4.33 -1.11 -9.18
CA ASP A 107 5.59 -1.41 -8.51
C ASP A 107 5.38 -1.20 -7.00
N TYR A 108 5.30 -2.29 -6.24
CA TYR A 108 5.15 -2.23 -4.80
C TYR A 108 6.54 -2.08 -4.16
N THR A 109 6.72 -1.03 -3.39
CA THR A 109 7.91 -0.82 -2.57
C THR A 109 7.80 -1.59 -1.27
N THR A 110 8.91 -2.20 -0.82
CA THR A 110 9.03 -2.82 0.50
C THR A 110 10.00 -2.04 1.37
N GLU A 111 9.50 -1.48 2.46
CA GLU A 111 10.31 -0.84 3.50
C GLU A 111 10.60 -1.83 4.62
N THR A 112 11.86 -1.96 5.03
CA THR A 112 12.28 -2.82 6.14
C THR A 112 12.37 -2.05 7.45
N GLY A 113 12.05 -2.70 8.57
CA GLY A 113 12.11 -2.05 9.90
C GLY A 113 10.91 -1.15 10.20
N ALA A 114 9.80 -1.37 9.49
CA ALA A 114 8.56 -0.63 9.71
C ALA A 114 7.98 -0.94 11.11
N PRO A 115 7.36 0.05 11.79
CA PRO A 115 6.64 -0.21 13.02
C PRO A 115 5.50 -1.20 12.76
N TRP A 116 5.17 -2.00 13.77
CA TRP A 116 4.23 -3.11 13.62
C TRP A 116 2.85 -2.68 13.10
N GLY A 117 2.42 -1.44 13.40
CA GLY A 117 1.13 -0.91 12.98
C GLY A 117 1.00 -0.86 11.45
N ILE A 118 1.89 -0.11 10.78
CA ILE A 118 1.86 -0.04 9.31
C ILE A 118 2.21 -1.39 8.67
N ALA A 119 3.13 -2.16 9.28
CA ALA A 119 3.47 -3.49 8.80
C ALA A 119 2.26 -4.44 8.83
N ARG A 120 1.45 -4.39 9.90
CA ARG A 120 0.28 -5.26 10.05
C ARG A 120 -0.78 -4.97 9.02
N ILE A 121 -1.02 -3.70 8.70
CA ILE A 121 -2.01 -3.33 7.67
C ILE A 121 -1.51 -3.61 6.24
N SER A 122 -0.25 -3.99 6.05
CA SER A 122 0.27 -4.41 4.74
C SER A 122 0.52 -5.91 4.65
N HIS A 123 -0.03 -6.74 5.53
CA HIS A 123 0.16 -8.19 5.47
C HIS A 123 -1.13 -8.93 5.83
N LYS A 124 -1.31 -10.16 5.34
CA LYS A 124 -2.43 -11.00 5.83
C LYS A 124 -2.14 -11.60 7.19
N ALA A 125 -0.90 -12.06 7.40
CA ALA A 125 -0.42 -12.60 8.66
C ALA A 125 0.18 -11.52 9.58
N LYS A 126 0.10 -11.73 10.89
CA LYS A 126 0.78 -10.91 11.91
C LYS A 126 2.29 -11.22 11.97
N GLY A 127 3.05 -10.33 12.61
CA GLY A 127 4.48 -10.51 12.87
C GLY A 127 5.42 -10.03 11.76
N ALA A 128 4.89 -9.38 10.72
CA ALA A 128 5.72 -8.71 9.72
C ALA A 128 6.45 -7.50 10.32
N SER A 129 7.64 -7.23 9.79
CA SER A 129 8.49 -6.06 10.11
C SER A 129 8.78 -5.20 8.88
N THR A 130 8.05 -5.47 7.80
CA THR A 130 8.12 -4.75 6.54
C THR A 130 6.81 -4.02 6.28
N TYR A 131 6.88 -2.90 5.58
CA TYR A 131 5.70 -2.23 5.03
C TYR A 131 5.74 -2.30 3.51
N VAL A 132 4.70 -2.89 2.92
CA VAL A 132 4.61 -3.09 1.46
C VAL A 132 3.52 -2.19 0.91
N TYR A 133 3.86 -1.26 0.02
CA TYR A 133 2.94 -0.25 -0.48
C TYR A 133 3.25 0.14 -1.93
N ASP A 134 2.25 0.59 -2.67
CA ASP A 134 2.42 1.15 -4.02
C ASP A 134 3.10 2.54 -3.99
N GLU A 135 3.92 2.83 -5.00
CA GLU A 135 4.69 4.08 -5.10
C GLU A 135 3.85 5.38 -5.09
N SER A 136 2.57 5.35 -5.45
CA SER A 136 1.70 6.53 -5.36
C SER A 136 1.62 7.05 -3.93
N ALA A 137 1.62 6.16 -2.92
CA ALA A 137 1.77 6.47 -1.50
C ALA A 137 0.95 7.67 -0.99
N GLY A 138 -0.25 7.93 -1.54
CA GLY A 138 -1.10 9.06 -1.15
C GLY A 138 -0.80 10.40 -1.83
N ALA A 139 0.04 10.43 -2.87
CA ALA A 139 0.36 11.64 -3.62
C ALA A 139 -0.92 12.29 -4.20
N GLY A 140 -0.99 13.62 -4.12
CA GLY A 140 -2.12 14.41 -4.63
C GLY A 140 -3.39 14.31 -3.78
N VAL A 141 -3.29 13.75 -2.56
CA VAL A 141 -4.36 13.75 -1.55
C VAL A 141 -3.97 14.69 -0.41
N CYS A 142 -4.97 15.37 0.15
CA CYS A 142 -4.81 16.19 1.34
C CYS A 142 -5.47 15.52 2.55
N ALA A 143 -4.78 15.53 3.69
CA ALA A 143 -5.24 14.94 4.95
C ALA A 143 -5.32 16.00 6.04
N TYR A 144 -6.54 16.30 6.50
CA TYR A 144 -6.78 17.19 7.62
C TYR A 144 -6.71 16.42 8.94
N VAL A 145 -6.00 16.99 9.90
CA VAL A 145 -5.90 16.48 11.27
C VAL A 145 -6.67 17.44 12.17
N ILE A 146 -7.89 17.06 12.54
CA ILE A 146 -8.78 17.81 13.42
C ILE A 146 -8.49 17.33 14.85
N ASP A 147 -7.56 17.97 15.54
CA ASP A 147 -6.98 17.48 16.79
C ASP A 147 -6.37 18.62 17.65
N THR A 148 -5.26 18.39 18.34
CA THR A 148 -4.52 19.33 19.19
C THR A 148 -3.58 20.26 18.42
N GLY A 149 -3.41 20.02 17.11
CA GLY A 149 -2.49 20.71 16.20
C GLY A 149 -1.57 19.72 15.47
N ILE A 150 -0.54 20.23 14.79
CA ILE A 150 0.61 19.44 14.33
C ILE A 150 1.86 20.26 14.59
N TYR A 151 2.92 19.65 15.13
CA TYR A 151 4.26 20.23 15.09
C TYR A 151 4.82 20.13 13.66
N VAL A 152 4.51 21.13 12.83
CA VAL A 152 4.74 21.08 11.37
C VAL A 152 6.22 21.01 10.97
N ASP A 153 7.13 21.45 11.84
CA ASP A 153 8.58 21.43 11.62
C ASP A 153 9.23 20.05 11.88
N HIS A 154 8.43 19.03 12.23
CA HIS A 154 8.94 17.69 12.43
C HIS A 154 9.56 17.13 11.14
N SER A 155 10.81 16.65 11.21
CA SER A 155 11.60 16.23 10.05
C SER A 155 10.91 15.14 9.21
N GLN A 156 10.16 14.27 9.89
CA GLN A 156 9.40 13.18 9.29
C GLN A 156 8.25 13.61 8.38
N PHE A 157 7.83 14.88 8.41
CA PHE A 157 6.84 15.41 7.48
C PHE A 157 7.47 15.96 6.20
N GLU A 158 8.79 16.17 6.15
CA GLU A 158 9.52 16.61 4.95
C GLU A 158 8.94 17.89 4.33
N GLY A 159 8.38 18.79 5.16
CA GLY A 159 7.73 20.03 4.73
C GLY A 159 6.30 19.86 4.18
N ARG A 160 5.70 18.67 4.24
CA ARG A 160 4.32 18.40 3.78
C ARG A 160 3.26 18.74 4.83
N ALA A 161 3.64 19.11 6.04
CA ALA A 161 2.70 19.55 7.08
C ALA A 161 2.54 21.08 7.05
N THR A 162 1.30 21.56 7.11
CA THR A 162 0.98 23.00 7.13
C THR A 162 -0.06 23.31 8.19
N TRP A 163 0.14 24.41 8.94
CA TRP A 163 -0.83 24.92 9.90
C TRP A 163 -1.95 25.69 9.19
N LEU A 164 -3.22 25.40 9.52
CA LEU A 164 -4.35 26.06 8.87
C LEU A 164 -5.26 26.83 9.82
N TYR A 165 -5.67 26.22 10.94
CA TYR A 165 -6.76 26.77 11.74
C TYR A 165 -6.68 26.38 13.22
N ASN A 166 -7.16 27.28 14.08
CA ASN A 166 -7.25 27.10 15.53
C ASN A 166 -8.61 27.63 16.03
N SER A 167 -9.53 26.71 16.37
CA SER A 167 -10.84 27.05 16.94
C SER A 167 -10.85 27.09 18.46
N VAL A 168 -9.74 26.68 19.12
CA VAL A 168 -9.60 26.77 20.59
C VAL A 168 -9.52 28.24 21.00
N GLY A 169 -8.88 29.08 20.18
CA GLY A 169 -8.76 30.51 20.43
C GLY A 169 -7.86 30.86 21.62
N ASP A 170 -6.92 29.97 21.94
CA ASP A 170 -5.91 30.14 22.99
C ASP A 170 -4.74 31.05 22.57
N GLY A 171 -4.67 31.42 21.29
CA GLY A 171 -3.61 32.26 20.73
C GLY A 171 -2.31 31.53 20.47
N ASP A 172 -2.31 30.19 20.52
CA ASP A 172 -1.12 29.35 20.30
C ASP A 172 -1.33 28.39 19.13
N ASP A 173 -0.71 28.73 18.00
CA ASP A 173 -0.80 27.99 16.74
C ASP A 173 0.26 26.88 16.67
N THR A 174 0.27 26.02 17.70
CA THR A 174 1.15 24.85 17.81
C THR A 174 0.43 23.64 18.38
N ASP A 175 1.03 22.46 18.24
CA ASP A 175 0.62 21.28 18.99
C ASP A 175 1.23 21.28 20.39
N GLY A 176 0.50 21.83 21.35
CA GLY A 176 0.89 21.85 22.76
C GLY A 176 0.75 20.51 23.49
N ASN A 177 0.12 19.50 22.88
CA ASN A 177 -0.15 18.21 23.52
C ASN A 177 0.72 17.07 22.99
N GLY A 178 0.94 17.03 21.67
CA GLY A 178 1.68 16.00 20.94
C GLY A 178 0.79 14.95 20.28
N HIS A 179 -0.47 14.83 20.72
CA HIS A 179 -1.41 13.85 20.18
C HIS A 179 -1.69 14.05 18.69
N GLY A 180 -1.89 15.30 18.25
CA GLY A 180 -2.16 15.66 16.87
C GLY A 180 -0.96 15.37 15.96
N THR A 181 0.25 15.66 16.45
CA THR A 181 1.50 15.30 15.79
C THR A 181 1.65 13.78 15.67
N HIS A 182 1.29 13.00 16.69
CA HIS A 182 1.36 11.54 16.65
C HIS A 182 0.46 10.92 15.60
N VAL A 183 -0.80 11.36 15.54
CA VAL A 183 -1.75 10.86 14.54
C VAL A 183 -1.37 11.32 13.13
N ALA A 184 -0.91 12.56 12.95
CA ALA A 184 -0.37 13.05 11.68
C ALA A 184 0.81 12.19 11.19
N GLY A 185 1.69 11.78 12.10
CA GLY A 185 2.79 10.88 11.81
C GLY A 185 2.33 9.54 11.26
N THR A 186 1.31 8.94 11.87
CA THR A 186 0.77 7.65 11.42
C THR A 186 0.04 7.77 10.07
N ILE A 187 -0.56 8.93 9.78
CA ILE A 187 -1.18 9.19 8.48
C ILE A 187 -0.12 9.27 7.38
N GLY A 188 0.90 10.13 7.54
CA GLY A 188 1.70 10.58 6.40
C GLY A 188 3.17 10.88 6.65
N SER A 189 3.76 10.48 7.78
CA SER A 189 5.22 10.62 7.96
C SER A 189 6.04 9.71 7.06
N LEU A 190 7.32 10.06 6.86
CA LEU A 190 8.28 9.27 6.09
C LEU A 190 8.41 7.84 6.61
N LEU A 191 8.67 7.62 7.91
CA LEU A 191 8.95 6.28 8.46
C LEU A 191 7.72 5.60 9.08
N TYR A 192 6.81 6.36 9.70
CA TYR A 192 5.68 5.81 10.46
C TYR A 192 4.36 5.92 9.71
N GLY A 193 4.34 6.62 8.57
CA GLY A 193 3.13 6.93 7.82
C GLY A 193 2.68 5.82 6.89
N VAL A 194 1.36 5.70 6.74
CA VAL A 194 0.71 4.86 5.73
C VAL A 194 0.75 5.52 4.35
N ALA A 195 0.38 6.80 4.25
CA ALA A 195 0.36 7.57 3.02
C ALA A 195 1.54 8.55 2.96
N LYS A 196 2.73 8.03 2.69
CA LYS A 196 4.02 8.75 2.79
C LYS A 196 4.20 9.95 1.86
N LYS A 197 3.28 10.20 0.92
CA LYS A 197 3.29 11.36 0.00
C LYS A 197 2.06 12.26 0.14
N VAL A 198 1.26 12.08 1.19
CA VAL A 198 0.07 12.91 1.47
C VAL A 198 0.47 14.28 2.04
N ASP A 199 -0.28 15.32 1.70
CA ASP A 199 -0.15 16.64 2.34
C ASP A 199 -0.96 16.66 3.64
N LEU A 200 -0.37 17.18 4.73
CA LEU A 200 -0.95 17.16 6.08
C LEU A 200 -1.35 18.56 6.51
N PHE A 201 -2.58 18.73 6.99
CA PHE A 201 -3.12 20.03 7.39
C PHE A 201 -3.59 20.03 8.84
N ALA A 202 -3.01 20.91 9.65
CA ALA A 202 -3.32 21.02 11.07
C ALA A 202 -4.57 21.88 11.30
N VAL A 203 -5.56 21.32 11.98
CA VAL A 203 -6.77 22.01 12.45
C VAL A 203 -6.91 21.76 13.94
N LYS A 204 -6.51 22.75 14.75
CA LYS A 204 -6.54 22.68 16.21
C LYS A 204 -7.95 22.95 16.72
N VAL A 205 -8.52 21.94 17.39
CA VAL A 205 -9.83 21.99 18.07
C VAL A 205 -9.74 21.55 19.54
N LEU A 206 -8.59 21.04 19.96
CA LEU A 206 -8.27 20.63 21.33
C LEU A 206 -7.07 21.45 21.86
N ASP A 207 -7.11 21.86 23.11
CA ASP A 207 -6.07 22.61 23.79
C ASP A 207 -4.83 21.74 24.14
N ALA A 208 -3.81 22.32 24.77
CA ALA A 208 -2.61 21.61 25.20
C ALA A 208 -2.90 20.49 26.24
N GLY A 209 -4.03 20.56 26.94
CA GLY A 209 -4.53 19.50 27.83
C GLY A 209 -5.27 18.38 27.10
N GLY A 210 -5.41 18.47 25.77
CA GLY A 210 -6.15 17.50 24.95
C GLY A 210 -7.67 17.66 25.06
N SER A 211 -8.17 18.81 25.51
CA SER A 211 -9.60 19.07 25.73
C SER A 211 -10.13 20.13 24.79
N GLY A 212 -11.40 20.02 24.41
CA GLY A 212 -12.05 21.00 23.54
C GLY A 212 -13.56 20.99 23.72
N THR A 213 -14.22 22.04 23.23
CA THR A 213 -15.68 22.17 23.29
C THR A 213 -16.32 21.55 22.05
N PHE A 214 -17.56 21.05 22.16
CA PHE A 214 -18.30 20.61 20.98
C PHE A 214 -18.43 21.72 19.92
N SER A 215 -18.62 22.98 20.34
CA SER A 215 -18.65 24.12 19.42
C SER A 215 -17.32 24.32 18.69
N GLY A 216 -16.17 24.22 19.37
CA GLY A 216 -14.86 24.34 18.74
C GLY A 216 -14.57 23.20 17.75
N VAL A 217 -14.97 21.97 18.09
CA VAL A 217 -14.86 20.81 17.20
C VAL A 217 -15.76 20.98 15.96
N ILE A 218 -16.99 21.45 16.14
CA ILE A 218 -17.91 21.76 15.02
C ILE A 218 -17.35 22.85 14.13
N ASP A 219 -16.79 23.91 14.72
CA ASP A 219 -16.18 25.00 13.96
C ASP A 219 -14.97 24.54 13.15
N GLY A 220 -14.12 23.68 13.71
CA GLY A 220 -13.03 23.04 12.98
C GLY A 220 -13.52 22.18 11.80
N MET A 221 -14.57 21.37 11.99
CA MET A 221 -15.17 20.61 10.88
C MET A 221 -15.74 21.52 9.79
N ASN A 222 -16.40 22.61 10.19
CA ASN A 222 -16.94 23.60 9.25
C ASN A 222 -15.84 24.31 8.44
N PHE A 223 -14.73 24.66 9.10
CA PHE A 223 -13.54 25.17 8.43
C PHE A 223 -13.03 24.19 7.37
N VAL A 224 -12.84 22.91 7.72
CA VAL A 224 -12.36 21.88 6.77
C VAL A 224 -13.32 21.69 5.59
N ALA A 225 -14.63 21.65 5.85
CA ALA A 225 -15.64 21.51 4.81
C ALA A 225 -15.55 22.64 3.76
N THR A 226 -15.18 23.85 4.18
CA THR A 226 -15.02 25.01 3.31
C THR A 226 -13.64 25.06 2.65
N ASP A 227 -12.57 24.95 3.43
CA ASP A 227 -11.18 25.06 2.96
C ASP A 227 -10.86 23.97 1.92
N SER A 228 -11.33 22.74 2.14
CA SER A 228 -11.10 21.61 1.24
C SER A 228 -11.59 21.82 -0.19
N GLN A 229 -12.59 22.67 -0.41
CA GLN A 229 -13.09 22.99 -1.76
C GLN A 229 -12.16 23.92 -2.54
N THR A 230 -11.22 24.57 -1.85
CA THR A 230 -10.28 25.55 -2.43
C THR A 230 -8.90 24.96 -2.67
N ARG A 231 -8.60 23.80 -2.08
CA ARG A 231 -7.28 23.15 -2.18
C ARG A 231 -7.13 22.34 -3.46
N ASN A 232 -5.90 22.33 -3.99
CA ASN A 232 -5.53 21.48 -5.12
C ASN A 232 -5.16 20.06 -4.64
N CYS A 233 -6.18 19.24 -4.36
CA CYS A 233 -6.03 17.84 -3.94
C CYS A 233 -6.63 16.93 -5.03
N PRO A 234 -5.95 16.75 -6.18
CA PRO A 234 -6.54 16.15 -7.38
C PRO A 234 -7.08 14.73 -7.16
N ASN A 235 -6.55 13.99 -6.19
CA ASN A 235 -6.97 12.63 -5.88
C ASN A 235 -7.99 12.54 -4.73
N GLY A 236 -8.24 13.64 -4.00
CA GLY A 236 -9.29 13.73 -2.99
C GLY A 236 -8.81 14.28 -1.65
N THR A 237 -9.71 14.23 -0.66
CA THR A 237 -9.49 14.80 0.67
C THR A 237 -9.93 13.81 1.74
N VAL A 238 -9.09 13.63 2.75
CA VAL A 238 -9.39 12.83 3.94
C VAL A 238 -9.25 13.68 5.21
N ALA A 239 -9.90 13.25 6.29
CA ALA A 239 -9.79 13.85 7.60
C ALA A 239 -9.69 12.76 8.67
N ASN A 240 -8.93 13.06 9.72
CA ASN A 240 -8.78 12.26 10.93
C ASN A 240 -9.39 13.01 12.12
N MET A 241 -10.31 12.36 12.81
CA MET A 241 -10.82 12.80 14.12
C MET A 241 -10.53 11.70 15.15
N SER A 242 -9.33 11.76 15.72
CA SER A 242 -8.87 10.86 16.79
C SER A 242 -9.32 11.34 18.17
N LEU A 243 -10.55 11.82 18.24
CA LEU A 243 -11.18 12.41 19.41
C LEU A 243 -12.61 11.90 19.54
N GLY A 244 -13.19 12.09 20.71
CA GLY A 244 -14.58 11.74 20.95
C GLY A 244 -15.03 12.16 22.34
N GLY A 245 -16.34 12.10 22.55
CA GLY A 245 -16.97 12.33 23.84
C GLY A 245 -18.35 11.69 23.87
N GLY A 246 -19.18 12.09 24.83
CA GLY A 246 -20.57 11.65 24.88
C GLY A 246 -21.36 12.03 23.62
N THR A 247 -22.47 11.35 23.37
CA THR A 247 -23.32 11.57 22.19
C THR A 247 -23.77 13.04 22.06
N SER A 248 -23.67 13.58 20.85
CA SER A 248 -24.10 14.93 20.50
C SER A 248 -24.64 14.97 19.07
N SER A 249 -25.93 15.26 18.92
CA SER A 249 -26.58 15.38 17.60
C SER A 249 -25.96 16.48 16.74
N ALA A 250 -25.46 17.55 17.36
CA ALA A 250 -24.80 18.65 16.65
C ALA A 250 -23.44 18.22 16.09
N VAL A 251 -22.64 17.49 16.87
CA VAL A 251 -21.35 16.95 16.41
C VAL A 251 -21.55 15.94 15.28
N ASN A 252 -22.51 15.02 15.43
CA ASN A 252 -22.86 14.06 14.37
C ASN A 252 -23.32 14.75 13.09
N SER A 253 -24.20 15.76 13.20
CA SER A 253 -24.68 16.52 12.03
C SER A 253 -23.56 17.26 11.30
N ALA A 254 -22.59 17.81 12.05
CA ALA A 254 -21.43 18.47 11.46
C ALA A 254 -20.46 17.47 10.79
N ALA A 255 -20.27 16.28 11.38
CA ALA A 255 -19.51 15.20 10.75
C ALA A 255 -20.17 14.73 9.45
N ALA A 256 -21.51 14.58 9.44
CA ALA A 256 -22.26 14.27 8.23
C ALA A 256 -22.13 15.36 7.15
N ALA A 257 -22.13 16.64 7.55
CA ALA A 257 -21.92 17.77 6.63
C ALA A 257 -20.50 17.75 6.02
N LEU A 258 -19.47 17.41 6.81
CA LEU A 258 -18.11 17.26 6.31
C LEU A 258 -18.00 16.13 5.27
N ILE A 259 -18.65 14.99 5.53
CA ILE A 259 -18.78 13.90 4.55
C ILE A 259 -19.50 14.37 3.27
N GLN A 260 -20.59 15.13 3.40
CA GLN A 260 -21.33 15.68 2.26
C GLN A 260 -20.50 16.66 1.42
N ALA A 261 -19.53 17.35 2.03
CA ALA A 261 -18.54 18.16 1.31
C ALA A 261 -17.51 17.33 0.51
N GLY A 262 -17.61 15.99 0.56
CA GLY A 262 -16.74 15.07 -0.18
C GLY A 262 -15.44 14.73 0.53
N VAL A 263 -15.33 15.05 1.83
CA VAL A 263 -14.17 14.70 2.66
C VAL A 263 -14.42 13.35 3.31
N PHE A 264 -13.53 12.37 3.09
CA PHE A 264 -13.56 11.12 3.84
C PHE A 264 -13.19 11.37 5.30
N LEU A 265 -14.00 10.93 6.26
CA LEU A 265 -13.76 11.15 7.68
C LEU A 265 -13.62 9.82 8.42
N ALA A 266 -12.44 9.55 8.98
CA ALA A 266 -12.24 8.47 9.92
C ALA A 266 -12.32 8.98 11.36
N VAL A 267 -13.01 8.24 12.22
CA VAL A 267 -13.30 8.63 13.62
C VAL A 267 -12.91 7.52 14.57
N ALA A 268 -12.38 7.89 15.75
CA ALA A 268 -12.09 6.96 16.83
C ALA A 268 -13.39 6.37 17.43
N ALA A 269 -13.48 5.05 17.56
CA ALA A 269 -14.65 4.41 18.18
C ALA A 269 -14.82 4.74 19.68
N GLY A 270 -13.73 5.07 20.37
CA GLY A 270 -13.68 5.36 21.80
C GLY A 270 -12.99 4.27 22.63
N ASN A 271 -12.55 4.63 23.84
CA ASN A 271 -11.63 3.83 24.67
C ASN A 271 -12.28 3.32 25.97
N ASN A 272 -13.59 3.04 25.94
CA ASN A 272 -14.40 2.72 27.12
C ASN A 272 -14.79 1.25 27.22
N ASN A 273 -14.50 0.45 26.18
CA ASN A 273 -15.04 -0.90 26.01
C ASN A 273 -16.58 -0.91 26.09
N GLU A 274 -17.21 0.06 25.44
CA GLU A 274 -18.66 0.24 25.36
C GLU A 274 -19.14 0.23 23.90
N ASP A 275 -20.45 0.36 23.69
CA ASP A 275 -21.03 0.49 22.35
C ASP A 275 -20.67 1.86 21.76
N ALA A 276 -20.07 1.87 20.56
CA ALA A 276 -19.69 3.10 19.85
C ALA A 276 -20.89 4.04 19.58
N ALA A 277 -22.12 3.50 19.59
CA ALA A 277 -23.34 4.31 19.48
C ALA A 277 -23.53 5.33 20.62
N SER A 278 -22.86 5.16 21.75
CA SER A 278 -22.91 6.09 22.89
C SER A 278 -21.90 7.25 22.80
N PHE A 279 -21.17 7.37 21.69
CA PHE A 279 -20.11 8.35 21.52
C PHE A 279 -20.26 9.14 20.22
N SER A 280 -19.85 10.41 20.23
CA SER A 280 -19.81 11.25 19.03
C SER A 280 -18.38 11.69 18.75
N PRO A 281 -17.94 11.71 17.46
CA PRO A 281 -18.74 11.47 16.24
C PRO A 281 -18.95 10.00 15.86
N ALA A 282 -18.44 9.03 16.63
CA ALA A 282 -18.48 7.59 16.29
C ALA A 282 -19.89 7.03 15.99
N SER A 283 -20.93 7.64 16.55
CA SER A 283 -22.33 7.27 16.34
C SER A 283 -22.95 7.82 15.05
N GLU A 284 -22.26 8.67 14.30
CA GLU A 284 -22.75 9.18 13.02
C GLU A 284 -22.57 8.12 11.91
N PRO A 285 -23.63 7.59 11.30
CA PRO A 285 -23.53 6.42 10.41
C PRO A 285 -22.75 6.62 9.11
N THR A 286 -22.45 7.87 8.74
CA THR A 286 -21.77 8.20 7.48
C THR A 286 -20.25 8.33 7.61
N VAL A 287 -19.72 8.37 8.83
CA VAL A 287 -18.26 8.39 9.07
C VAL A 287 -17.69 6.97 9.02
N CYS A 288 -16.36 6.85 8.93
CA CYS A 288 -15.67 5.57 9.04
C CYS A 288 -15.16 5.38 10.48
N THR A 289 -15.91 4.65 11.29
CA THR A 289 -15.60 4.47 12.72
C THR A 289 -14.62 3.33 12.94
N VAL A 290 -13.53 3.62 13.66
CA VAL A 290 -12.35 2.76 13.75
C VAL A 290 -12.14 2.23 15.17
N GLY A 291 -12.19 0.92 15.33
CA GLY A 291 -11.80 0.20 16.54
C GLY A 291 -10.30 -0.11 16.59
N ALA A 292 -9.79 -0.44 17.78
CA ALA A 292 -8.38 -0.73 18.01
C ALA A 292 -8.10 -2.22 18.22
N THR A 293 -6.97 -2.67 17.67
CA THR A 293 -6.41 -4.02 17.88
C THR A 293 -5.01 -3.97 18.47
N THR A 294 -4.62 -5.08 19.09
CA THR A 294 -3.25 -5.35 19.51
C THR A 294 -2.46 -6.04 18.39
N SER A 295 -1.14 -6.16 18.56
CA SER A 295 -0.26 -6.91 17.65
C SER A 295 -0.58 -8.41 17.54
N ASP A 296 -1.43 -8.92 18.44
CA ASP A 296 -1.85 -10.32 18.46
C ASP A 296 -3.12 -10.62 17.65
N ASP A 297 -3.65 -9.63 16.93
CA ASP A 297 -4.97 -9.68 16.28
C ASP A 297 -6.09 -9.93 17.32
N ALA A 298 -5.99 -9.26 18.48
CA ALA A 298 -7.06 -9.20 19.47
C ALA A 298 -7.67 -7.81 19.52
N LYS A 299 -8.98 -7.72 19.79
CA LYS A 299 -9.62 -6.44 20.14
C LYS A 299 -8.86 -5.86 21.33
N ALA A 300 -8.40 -4.61 21.23
CA ALA A 300 -7.82 -3.95 22.39
C ALA A 300 -8.85 -3.89 23.52
N SER A 301 -8.42 -4.15 24.75
CA SER A 301 -9.33 -4.26 25.90
C SER A 301 -10.17 -3.00 26.11
N TYR A 302 -9.61 -1.82 25.79
CA TYR A 302 -10.28 -0.52 25.86
C TYR A 302 -11.15 -0.19 24.64
N SER A 303 -10.96 -0.84 23.48
CA SER A 303 -11.67 -0.43 22.25
C SER A 303 -13.18 -0.60 22.42
N ASN A 304 -13.92 0.45 22.11
CA ASN A 304 -15.36 0.35 21.88
C ASN A 304 -15.67 -0.61 20.72
N TYR A 305 -16.92 -1.08 20.70
CA TYR A 305 -17.43 -2.12 19.81
C TYR A 305 -18.85 -1.78 19.32
N GLY A 306 -19.48 -2.68 18.58
CA GLY A 306 -20.87 -2.55 18.15
C GLY A 306 -21.02 -2.44 16.65
N SER A 307 -22.27 -2.31 16.20
CA SER A 307 -22.63 -2.32 14.77
C SER A 307 -22.20 -1.05 14.02
N LEU A 308 -21.85 0.01 14.75
CA LEU A 308 -21.34 1.26 14.17
C LEU A 308 -19.81 1.27 14.04
N VAL A 309 -19.10 0.19 14.40
CA VAL A 309 -17.67 0.07 14.08
C VAL A 309 -17.56 -0.53 12.67
N ASP A 310 -16.94 0.21 11.75
CA ASP A 310 -16.78 -0.20 10.34
C ASP A 310 -15.53 -1.02 10.10
N ILE A 311 -14.48 -0.77 10.86
CA ILE A 311 -13.19 -1.44 10.71
C ILE A 311 -12.35 -1.36 11.98
N PHE A 312 -11.41 -2.30 12.13
CA PHE A 312 -10.37 -2.25 13.14
C PHE A 312 -9.00 -2.01 12.51
N ALA A 313 -8.16 -1.27 13.23
CA ALA A 313 -6.76 -1.06 12.87
C ALA A 313 -5.85 -1.20 14.12
N PRO A 314 -4.52 -1.29 13.92
CA PRO A 314 -3.53 -1.28 14.99
C PRO A 314 -3.69 -0.05 15.90
N GLY A 315 -3.93 -0.28 17.19
CA GLY A 315 -4.15 0.82 18.14
C GLY A 315 -3.40 0.73 19.46
N THR A 316 -2.72 -0.38 19.75
CA THR A 316 -1.98 -0.59 21.01
C THR A 316 -0.48 -0.54 20.82
N SER A 317 0.22 0.32 21.56
CA SER A 317 1.68 0.51 21.43
C SER A 317 2.09 0.91 20.01
N ILE A 318 1.51 2.00 19.52
CA ILE A 318 1.80 2.56 18.20
C ILE A 318 2.88 3.63 18.33
N LEU A 319 4.03 3.37 17.70
CA LEU A 319 5.13 4.32 17.57
C LEU A 319 4.84 5.30 16.43
N SER A 320 4.97 6.59 16.71
CA SER A 320 4.86 7.68 15.72
C SER A 320 5.61 8.93 16.19
N THR A 321 5.55 10.00 15.41
CA THR A 321 6.12 11.33 15.70
C THR A 321 5.54 11.95 16.98
N TRP A 322 6.28 12.85 17.61
CA TRP A 322 5.84 13.60 18.79
C TRP A 322 6.27 15.06 18.73
N ASN A 323 5.85 15.89 19.69
CA ASN A 323 6.05 17.35 19.66
C ASN A 323 7.26 17.86 20.46
N GLY A 324 8.07 16.99 21.07
CA GLY A 324 9.22 17.41 21.89
C GLY A 324 10.45 17.88 21.09
N GLY A 325 10.41 17.78 19.76
CA GLY A 325 11.46 18.26 18.87
C GLY A 325 11.36 17.68 17.45
N VAL A 326 12.25 18.12 16.56
CA VAL A 326 12.20 17.80 15.11
C VAL A 326 12.34 16.32 14.76
N ASN A 327 12.78 15.46 15.68
CA ASN A 327 12.93 14.03 15.48
C ASN A 327 12.26 13.22 16.60
N ASP A 328 11.42 13.86 17.41
CA ASP A 328 10.87 13.23 18.60
C ASP A 328 9.80 12.19 18.27
N THR A 329 9.71 11.15 19.09
CA THR A 329 8.78 10.05 18.85
C THR A 329 8.17 9.58 20.15
N ASN A 330 6.96 9.02 20.07
CA ASN A 330 6.29 8.47 21.24
C ASN A 330 5.50 7.21 20.87
N THR A 331 5.37 6.31 21.84
CA THR A 331 4.60 5.08 21.72
C THR A 331 3.39 5.15 22.65
N ILE A 332 2.21 5.31 22.07
CA ILE A 332 0.95 5.44 22.82
C ILE A 332 -0.12 4.50 22.28
N SER A 333 -1.26 4.43 22.98
CA SER A 333 -2.34 3.49 22.69
C SER A 333 -3.70 4.17 22.72
N GLY A 334 -4.58 3.78 21.80
CA GLY A 334 -5.97 4.24 21.76
C GLY A 334 -6.63 3.89 20.42
N THR A 335 -7.96 3.99 20.35
CA THR A 335 -8.64 4.06 19.05
C THR A 335 -8.15 5.26 18.24
N SER A 336 -7.73 6.33 18.92
CA SER A 336 -7.02 7.47 18.35
C SER A 336 -5.74 7.10 17.58
N MET A 337 -5.08 6.00 17.91
CA MET A 337 -3.91 5.52 17.16
C MET A 337 -4.31 4.56 16.03
N ALA A 338 -5.48 3.92 16.14
CA ALA A 338 -6.05 3.08 15.08
C ALA A 338 -6.62 3.93 13.93
N THR A 339 -7.35 4.99 14.24
CA THR A 339 -7.97 5.90 13.26
C THR A 339 -7.01 6.44 12.19
N PRO A 340 -5.80 6.95 12.50
CA PRO A 340 -4.91 7.50 11.49
C PRO A 340 -4.36 6.45 10.52
N HIS A 341 -4.32 5.16 10.88
CA HIS A 341 -4.02 4.10 9.93
C HIS A 341 -5.10 4.03 8.83
N ILE A 342 -6.37 4.24 9.19
CA ILE A 342 -7.50 4.23 8.24
C ILE A 342 -7.56 5.53 7.45
N THR A 343 -7.30 6.69 8.06
CA THR A 343 -7.16 7.95 7.31
C THR A 343 -6.04 7.86 6.29
N GLY A 344 -4.87 7.36 6.69
CA GLY A 344 -3.75 7.14 5.79
C GLY A 344 -4.07 6.11 4.70
N LEU A 345 -4.77 5.01 5.04
CA LEU A 345 -5.21 4.04 4.05
C LEU A 345 -6.22 4.64 3.05
N GLY A 346 -7.12 5.51 3.51
CA GLY A 346 -8.01 6.28 2.65
C GLY A 346 -7.24 7.15 1.66
N ALA A 347 -6.22 7.88 2.13
CA ALA A 347 -5.37 8.67 1.25
C ALA A 347 -4.57 7.82 0.26
N TYR A 348 -3.98 6.72 0.72
CA TYR A 348 -3.27 5.76 -0.12
C TYR A 348 -4.16 5.22 -1.25
N LEU A 349 -5.38 4.79 -0.92
CA LEU A 349 -6.31 4.20 -1.90
C LEU A 349 -6.90 5.22 -2.87
N LEU A 350 -7.11 6.48 -2.44
CA LEU A 350 -7.52 7.55 -3.33
C LEU A 350 -6.45 7.86 -4.40
N ALA A 351 -5.17 7.85 -4.00
CA ALA A 351 -4.07 8.01 -4.96
C ALA A 351 -3.91 6.78 -5.88
N LEU A 352 -4.06 5.57 -5.34
CA LEU A 352 -3.89 4.32 -6.07
C LEU A 352 -5.02 4.01 -7.05
N LEU A 353 -6.27 4.23 -6.62
CA LEU A 353 -7.47 3.77 -7.34
C LEU A 353 -8.28 4.92 -7.96
N GLY A 354 -7.84 6.15 -7.75
CA GLY A 354 -8.58 7.36 -8.11
C GLY A 354 -9.68 7.72 -7.10
N LYS A 355 -10.24 8.92 -7.30
CA LYS A 355 -11.24 9.52 -6.39
C LYS A 355 -12.47 8.64 -6.20
N LYS A 356 -12.89 8.47 -4.95
CA LYS A 356 -14.12 7.75 -4.53
C LYS A 356 -14.97 8.65 -3.64
N ALA A 357 -16.27 8.40 -3.57
CA ALA A 357 -17.09 9.04 -2.55
C ALA A 357 -16.67 8.55 -1.14
N PRO A 358 -16.78 9.38 -0.08
CA PRO A 358 -16.37 9.02 1.27
C PRO A 358 -16.89 7.66 1.78
N GLN A 359 -18.19 7.40 1.67
CA GLN A 359 -18.78 6.16 2.16
C GLN A 359 -18.36 4.94 1.31
N GLU A 360 -18.19 5.13 0.00
CA GLU A 360 -17.67 4.10 -0.89
C GLU A 360 -16.23 3.74 -0.52
N LEU A 361 -15.42 4.73 -0.14
CA LEU A 361 -14.05 4.53 0.30
C LEU A 361 -13.99 3.74 1.62
N CYS A 362 -14.81 4.09 2.62
CA CYS A 362 -14.88 3.30 3.87
C CYS A 362 -15.33 1.87 3.61
N SER A 363 -16.36 1.69 2.78
CA SER A 363 -16.86 0.36 2.40
C SER A 363 -15.80 -0.46 1.66
N TYR A 364 -15.04 0.17 0.76
CA TYR A 364 -13.95 -0.48 0.04
C TYR A 364 -12.81 -0.90 0.98
N ILE A 365 -12.39 -0.01 1.89
CA ILE A 365 -11.41 -0.32 2.94
C ILE A 365 -11.88 -1.52 3.78
N ALA A 366 -13.13 -1.50 4.23
CA ALA A 366 -13.70 -2.62 4.98
C ALA A 366 -13.76 -3.90 4.12
N SER A 367 -14.08 -3.83 2.83
CA SER A 367 -14.18 -5.02 1.96
C SER A 367 -12.83 -5.71 1.70
N THR A 368 -11.73 -4.95 1.69
CA THR A 368 -10.38 -5.46 1.43
C THR A 368 -9.67 -5.93 2.70
N ALA A 369 -10.22 -5.60 3.87
CA ALA A 369 -9.71 -5.99 5.17
C ALA A 369 -9.55 -7.52 5.34
N ASN A 370 -8.58 -7.91 6.16
CA ASN A 370 -8.44 -9.28 6.62
C ASN A 370 -9.63 -9.64 7.54
N LYS A 371 -10.45 -10.61 7.11
CA LYS A 371 -11.69 -10.99 7.80
C LYS A 371 -11.48 -12.14 8.77
N GLY A 372 -12.18 -12.10 9.91
CA GLY A 372 -12.28 -13.23 10.84
C GLY A 372 -11.01 -13.50 11.67
N LEU A 373 -10.01 -12.62 11.63
CA LEU A 373 -8.76 -12.78 12.37
C LEU A 373 -8.85 -12.25 13.81
N ILE A 374 -9.70 -11.25 14.04
CA ILE A 374 -9.72 -10.53 15.31
C ILE A 374 -10.41 -11.38 16.39
N THR A 375 -9.70 -11.64 17.48
CA THR A 375 -10.23 -12.32 18.66
C THR A 375 -10.83 -11.34 19.67
N GLY A 376 -11.75 -11.81 20.52
CA GLY A 376 -12.35 -10.98 21.57
C GLY A 376 -13.45 -10.01 21.12
N LEU A 377 -13.99 -10.18 19.91
CA LEU A 377 -15.15 -9.45 19.42
C LEU A 377 -16.47 -10.16 19.75
N ASN A 378 -17.52 -9.38 19.97
CA ASN A 378 -18.89 -9.90 20.02
C ASN A 378 -19.48 -10.05 18.60
N SER A 379 -20.59 -10.78 18.46
CA SER A 379 -21.22 -11.06 17.15
C SER A 379 -21.86 -9.84 16.46
N LYS A 380 -22.05 -8.73 17.18
CA LYS A 380 -22.63 -7.49 16.63
C LYS A 380 -21.58 -6.58 16.01
N THR A 381 -20.30 -6.88 16.20
CA THR A 381 -19.18 -6.05 15.76
C THR A 381 -18.51 -6.69 14.56
N ILE A 382 -18.19 -5.89 13.55
CA ILE A 382 -17.52 -6.40 12.35
C ILE A 382 -16.14 -6.97 12.71
N ASN A 383 -15.78 -8.13 12.11
CA ASN A 383 -14.45 -8.70 12.22
C ASN A 383 -13.66 -8.40 10.94
N ALA A 384 -13.14 -7.17 10.86
CA ALA A 384 -12.42 -6.64 9.71
C ALA A 384 -11.17 -5.89 10.19
N LEU A 385 -10.00 -6.49 9.99
CA LEU A 385 -8.72 -5.87 10.30
C LEU A 385 -8.13 -5.22 9.05
N ALA A 386 -7.81 -3.94 9.12
CA ALA A 386 -7.31 -3.13 8.02
C ALA A 386 -6.21 -3.83 7.21
N PHE A 387 -6.34 -3.74 5.89
CA PHE A 387 -5.38 -4.27 4.94
C PHE A 387 -5.29 -3.33 3.74
N ASN A 388 -4.08 -3.05 3.25
CA ASN A 388 -3.85 -2.10 2.17
C ASN A 388 -4.00 -2.69 0.77
N GLY A 389 -4.35 -3.97 0.67
CA GLY A 389 -4.66 -4.62 -0.60
C GLY A 389 -3.44 -5.03 -1.42
N ASN A 390 -2.22 -5.02 -0.86
CA ASN A 390 -1.05 -5.46 -1.62
C ASN A 390 -1.17 -6.95 -2.04
N PRO A 391 -0.72 -7.31 -3.24
CA PRO A 391 -0.92 -8.64 -3.81
C PRO A 391 0.05 -9.69 -3.26
N THR A 392 1.14 -9.27 -2.60
CA THR A 392 2.23 -10.15 -2.13
C THR A 392 2.03 -10.65 -0.69
N GLY A 393 1.10 -10.05 0.05
CA GLY A 393 0.89 -10.26 1.49
C GLY A 393 -0.07 -11.38 1.88
#